data_AF-R7A959-F1
#
_entry.id   AF-R7A959-F1
#
_cell.length_a   1.000
_cell.length_b   1.000
_cell.length_c   1.000
_cell.angle_alpha   90.00
_cell.angle_beta   90.00
_cell.angle_gamma   90.00
#
_symmetry.space_group_name_H-M   'P 1'
#
loop_
_entity.id
_entity.type
_entity.pdbx_description
1 polymer ?
#
loop_
_entity_poly.entity_id
_entity_poly.type
_entity_poly.pdbx_seq_one_letter_code
_entity_poly.pdbx_strand_id
1 'polypeptide(L)'
;MNTVCRDIFRAIHEGKWLSIEYRNGQDEVTKYWIGIKSVDTRDRSMKVQGLHLARLTTLELKIYIDSILSSSVLDGSYFDINEKLIEDIRISRRLRQERIRQGHSASSRTARRRRRHFSLRLIMRWITSLIPTADALCSMK
;
A
#
# COMPACT_ATOMS: atom_id res chain seq x y z
N MET A 1 12.66 1.25 7.75
CA MET A 1 12.18 0.44 6.60
C MET A 1 10.66 0.38 6.69
N ASN A 2 9.93 0.78 5.64
CA ASN A 2 8.59 1.38 5.74
C ASN A 2 7.46 0.39 6.15
N THR A 3 7.35 0.12 7.47
CA THR A 3 6.37 -0.80 8.08
C THR A 3 4.93 -0.41 7.75
N VAL A 4 4.68 0.89 7.60
CA VAL A 4 3.37 1.47 7.22
C VAL A 4 2.81 0.84 5.95
N CYS A 5 3.61 0.70 4.90
CA CYS A 5 3.13 0.14 3.62
C CYS A 5 2.74 -1.34 3.75
N ARG A 6 3.53 -2.11 4.51
CA ARG A 6 3.27 -3.53 4.76
C ARG A 6 1.98 -3.69 5.59
N ASP A 7 1.83 -2.87 6.62
CA ASP A 7 0.70 -2.96 7.55
C ASP A 7 -0.59 -2.51 6.86
N ILE A 8 -0.54 -1.48 6.00
CA ILE A 8 -1.64 -1.09 5.10
C ILE A 8 -2.07 -2.27 4.22
N PHE A 9 -1.11 -2.91 3.54
CA PHE A 9 -1.43 -4.04 2.65
C PHE A 9 -2.04 -5.21 3.41
N ARG A 10 -1.49 -5.53 4.60
CA ARG A 10 -1.99 -6.58 5.47
C ARG A 10 -3.41 -6.27 5.96
N ALA A 11 -3.66 -5.04 6.42
CA ALA A 11 -4.99 -4.60 6.86
C ALA A 11 -6.04 -4.72 5.74
N ILE A 12 -5.71 -4.30 4.52
CA ILE A 12 -6.62 -4.45 3.37
C ILE A 12 -6.87 -5.92 3.05
N HIS A 13 -5.80 -6.71 2.94
CA HIS A 13 -5.89 -8.10 2.52
C HIS A 13 -6.64 -8.98 3.54
N GLU A 14 -6.46 -8.69 4.83
CA GLU A 14 -7.09 -9.43 5.92
C GLU A 14 -8.44 -8.84 6.35
N GLY A 15 -8.86 -7.69 5.79
CA GLY A 15 -10.12 -7.04 6.18
C GLY A 15 -10.10 -6.50 7.61
N LYS A 16 -8.97 -5.97 8.05
CA LYS A 16 -8.75 -5.52 9.43
C LYS A 16 -8.66 -4.00 9.53
N TRP A 17 -8.96 -3.50 10.72
CA TRP A 17 -8.65 -2.12 11.08
C TRP A 17 -7.14 -1.95 11.27
N LEU A 18 -6.65 -0.78 10.88
CA LEU A 18 -5.26 -0.37 11.08
C LEU A 18 -5.22 0.73 12.14
N SER A 19 -4.51 0.51 13.24
CA SER A 19 -4.20 1.58 14.18
C SER A 19 -3.07 2.43 13.61
N ILE A 20 -3.23 3.74 13.64
CA ILE A 20 -2.22 4.70 13.20
C ILE A 20 -2.02 5.83 14.21
N GLU A 21 -0.80 6.33 14.27
CA GLU A 21 -0.50 7.67 14.77
C GLU A 21 -0.31 8.60 13.57
N TYR A 22 -1.12 9.64 13.51
CA TYR A 22 -1.20 10.54 12.38
C TYR A 22 -0.86 11.97 12.80
N ARG A 23 0.00 12.62 12.04
CA ARG A 23 0.33 14.03 12.21
C ARG A 23 -0.57 14.88 11.30
N ASN A 24 -1.40 15.73 11.90
CA ASN A 24 -2.27 16.63 11.14
C ASN A 24 -1.49 17.86 10.61
N GLY A 25 -2.17 18.72 9.85
CA GLY A 25 -1.55 19.92 9.28
C GLY A 25 -1.14 20.98 10.32
N GLN A 26 -1.61 20.84 11.55
CA GLN A 26 -1.28 21.67 12.71
C GLN A 26 -0.15 21.04 13.57
N ASP A 27 0.50 19.98 13.06
CA ASP A 27 1.55 19.22 13.74
C ASP A 27 1.09 18.47 15.00
N GLU A 28 -0.22 18.33 15.21
CA GLU A 28 -0.77 17.54 16.30
C GLU A 28 -0.79 16.06 15.93
N VAL A 29 -0.37 15.22 16.88
CA VAL A 29 -0.38 13.76 16.73
C VAL A 29 -1.67 13.20 17.30
N THR A 30 -2.46 12.57 16.43
CA THR A 30 -3.73 11.95 16.80
C THR A 30 -3.71 10.45 16.52
N LYS A 31 -4.34 9.66 17.40
CA LYS A 31 -4.49 8.21 17.24
C LYS A 31 -5.84 7.87 16.63
N TYR A 32 -5.80 7.11 15.54
CA TYR A 32 -6.99 6.64 14.85
C TYR A 32 -6.92 5.13 14.66
N TRP A 33 -8.08 4.49 14.68
CA TRP A 33 -8.25 3.23 13.96
C TRP A 33 -8.85 3.56 12.62
N ILE A 34 -8.27 3.03 11.55
CA ILE A 34 -8.74 3.30 10.19
C ILE A 34 -9.08 2.00 9.46
N GLY A 35 -10.28 1.95 8.89
CA GLY A 35 -10.69 0.97 7.90
C GLY A 35 -10.45 1.52 6.50
N ILE A 36 -9.65 0.84 5.70
CA ILE A 36 -9.20 1.38 4.41
C ILE A 36 -10.25 1.10 3.33
N LYS A 37 -10.84 2.16 2.75
CA LYS A 37 -11.87 2.05 1.71
C LYS A 37 -11.28 2.11 0.29
N SER A 38 -10.30 3.00 0.06
CA SER A 38 -9.61 3.12 -1.22
C SER A 38 -8.24 3.75 -1.06
N VAL A 39 -7.32 3.44 -1.97
CA VAL A 39 -5.96 4.00 -1.98
C VAL A 39 -5.75 4.78 -3.29
N ASP A 40 -5.28 6.03 -3.17
CA ASP A 40 -4.87 6.86 -4.30
C ASP A 40 -3.34 6.96 -4.33
N THR A 41 -2.76 6.35 -5.37
CA THR A 41 -1.31 6.31 -5.58
C THR A 41 -0.71 7.59 -6.14
N ARG A 42 -1.53 8.47 -6.75
CA ARG A 42 -1.04 9.76 -7.27
C ARG A 42 -0.80 10.73 -6.14
N ASP A 43 -1.77 10.80 -5.24
CA ASP A 43 -1.75 11.70 -4.07
C ASP A 43 -1.04 11.09 -2.86
N ARG A 44 -0.61 9.83 -2.93
CA ARG A 44 -0.11 9.04 -1.78
C ARG A 44 -1.05 9.14 -0.58
N SER A 45 -2.34 9.02 -0.85
CA SER A 45 -3.40 9.18 0.16
C SER A 45 -4.40 8.04 0.11
N MET A 46 -5.18 7.91 1.16
CA MET A 46 -6.20 6.87 1.30
C MET A 46 -7.51 7.51 1.77
N LYS A 47 -8.63 7.04 1.23
CA LYS A 47 -9.94 7.28 1.83
C LYS A 47 -10.18 6.17 2.84
N VAL A 48 -10.50 6.56 4.06
CA VAL A 48 -10.66 5.63 5.18
C VAL A 48 -11.93 5.97 5.96
N GLN A 49 -12.46 4.95 6.62
CA GLN A 49 -13.34 5.15 7.75
C GLN A 49 -12.48 5.22 9.01
N GLY A 50 -12.36 6.41 9.58
CA GLY A 50 -11.58 6.65 10.79
C GLY A 50 -12.47 6.61 12.04
N LEU A 51 -12.07 5.84 13.03
CA LEU A 51 -12.58 5.89 14.39
C LEU A 51 -11.60 6.70 15.23
N HIS A 52 -12.07 7.83 15.76
CA HIS A 52 -11.27 8.69 16.63
C HIS A 52 -11.29 8.15 18.05
N LEU A 53 -10.17 7.65 18.58
CA LEU A 53 -10.15 6.94 19.87
C LEU A 53 -10.57 7.79 21.07
N ALA A 54 -10.22 9.08 21.10
CA ALA A 54 -10.63 9.97 22.19
C ALA A 54 -12.11 10.42 22.11
N ARG A 55 -12.70 10.45 20.92
CA ARG A 55 -14.07 10.96 20.71
C ARG A 55 -15.08 9.85 20.50
N LEU A 56 -14.60 8.62 20.28
CA LEU A 56 -15.39 7.42 19.97
C LEU A 56 -16.38 7.63 18.81
N THR A 57 -16.04 8.53 17.88
CA THR A 57 -16.84 8.84 16.70
C THR A 57 -16.17 8.32 15.44
N THR A 58 -17.01 7.90 14.49
CA THR A 58 -16.57 7.37 13.20
C THR A 58 -16.82 8.40 12.10
N LEU A 59 -15.80 8.68 11.30
CA LEU A 59 -15.79 9.73 10.28
C LEU A 59 -15.14 9.20 8.99
N GLU A 60 -15.53 9.71 7.83
CA GLU A 60 -14.76 9.47 6.60
C GLU A 60 -13.64 10.50 6.48
N LEU A 61 -12.41 10.02 6.29
CA LEU A 61 -11.22 10.86 6.28
C LEU A 61 -10.35 10.56 5.06
N LYS A 62 -9.63 11.58 4.59
CA LYS A 62 -8.52 11.44 3.65
C LYS A 62 -7.22 11.48 4.43
N ILE A 63 -6.47 10.38 4.45
CA ILE A 63 -5.21 10.23 5.18
C ILE A 63 -4.06 10.21 4.19
N TYR A 64 -3.03 11.03 4.41
CA TYR A 64 -1.78 10.98 3.65
C TYR A 64 -0.84 9.95 4.25
N ILE A 65 -0.33 9.05 3.41
CA ILE A 65 0.55 7.95 3.85
C ILE A 65 1.85 8.52 4.43
N ASP A 66 2.37 9.58 3.81
CA ASP A 66 3.61 10.24 4.23
C ASP A 66 3.47 10.95 5.62
N SER A 67 2.25 11.16 6.11
CA SER A 67 1.95 11.78 7.41
C SER A 67 1.67 10.76 8.53
N ILE A 68 1.77 9.47 8.24
CA ILE A 68 1.63 8.39 9.24
C ILE A 68 2.97 8.20 9.95
N LEU A 69 2.98 8.38 11.26
CA LEU A 69 4.17 8.23 12.10
C LEU A 69 4.41 6.77 12.50
N SER A 70 3.32 6.06 12.82
CA SER A 70 3.36 4.65 13.21
C SER A 70 2.08 3.93 12.77
N SER A 71 2.19 2.62 12.57
CA SER A 71 1.10 1.76 12.10
C SER A 71 1.14 0.40 12.80
N SER A 72 -0.04 -0.18 13.05
CA SER A 72 -0.18 -1.56 13.51
C SER A 72 -1.53 -2.14 13.10
N VAL A 73 -1.53 -3.37 12.58
CA VAL A 73 -2.77 -4.08 12.23
C VAL A 73 -3.42 -4.62 13.49
N LEU A 74 -4.72 -4.36 13.66
CA LEU A 74 -5.46 -4.82 14.83
C LEU A 74 -5.99 -6.24 14.59
N ASP A 75 -5.32 -7.22 15.20
CA ASP A 75 -5.77 -8.60 15.20
C ASP A 75 -7.06 -8.76 16.03
N GLY A 76 -8.03 -9.50 15.50
CA GLY A 76 -9.39 -9.62 16.08
C GLY A 76 -10.37 -8.50 15.69
N SER A 77 -9.92 -7.50 14.92
CA SER A 77 -10.82 -6.50 14.34
C SER A 77 -11.39 -6.97 12.99
N TYR A 78 -12.58 -6.49 12.64
CA TYR A 78 -13.20 -6.72 11.34
C TYR A 78 -13.64 -5.40 10.72
N PHE A 79 -13.26 -5.19 9.47
CA PHE A 79 -13.72 -4.10 8.63
C PHE A 79 -14.27 -4.65 7.32
N ASP A 80 -15.42 -4.13 6.91
CA ASP A 80 -16.13 -4.64 5.74
C ASP A 80 -15.26 -4.51 4.49
N ILE A 81 -15.07 -5.64 3.80
CA ILE A 81 -14.04 -5.76 2.79
C ILE A 81 -14.62 -5.42 1.43
N ASN A 82 -14.05 -4.39 0.79
CA ASN A 82 -14.42 -4.07 -0.58
C ASN A 82 -13.89 -5.15 -1.54
N GLU A 83 -14.76 -6.03 -2.02
CA GLU A 83 -14.42 -7.16 -2.90
C GLU A 83 -13.67 -6.74 -4.17
N LYS A 84 -13.97 -5.55 -4.71
CA LYS A 84 -13.23 -5.01 -5.87
C LYS A 84 -11.76 -4.74 -5.55
N LEU A 85 -11.49 -4.25 -4.33
CA LEU A 85 -10.14 -3.99 -3.85
C LEU A 85 -9.35 -5.29 -3.63
N ILE A 86 -10.02 -6.35 -3.17
CA ILE A 86 -9.42 -7.70 -3.08
C ILE A 86 -9.05 -8.21 -4.47
N GLU A 87 -9.94 -8.06 -5.45
CA GLU A 87 -9.71 -8.55 -6.80
C GLU A 87 -8.52 -7.84 -7.47
N ASP A 88 -8.41 -6.53 -7.31
CA ASP A 88 -7.24 -5.75 -7.78
C ASP A 88 -5.93 -6.25 -7.15
N ILE A 89 -5.95 -6.61 -5.86
CA ILE A 89 -4.79 -7.18 -5.15
C ILE A 89 -4.46 -8.59 -5.67
N ARG A 90 -5.47 -9.43 -5.91
CA ARG A 90 -5.30 -10.80 -6.44
C ARG A 90 -4.68 -10.78 -7.84
N ILE A 91 -5.19 -9.93 -8.73
CA ILE A 91 -4.64 -9.74 -10.08
C ILE A 91 -3.18 -9.27 -9.99
N SER A 92 -2.88 -8.34 -9.09
CA SER A 92 -1.52 -7.85 -8.86
C SER A 92 -0.57 -8.95 -8.39
N ARG A 93 -1.01 -9.84 -7.48
CA ARG A 93 -0.23 -11.00 -7.01
C ARG A 93 0.04 -12.00 -8.12
N ARG A 94 -0.96 -12.29 -8.95
CA ARG A 94 -0.84 -13.20 -10.10
C ARG A 94 0.14 -12.69 -11.16
N LEU A 95 0.01 -11.43 -11.57
CA LEU A 95 0.92 -10.81 -12.54
C LEU A 95 2.37 -10.75 -12.03
N ARG A 96 2.57 -10.60 -10.71
CA ARG A 96 3.89 -10.66 -10.08
C ARG A 96 4.49 -12.08 -10.17
N GLN A 97 3.70 -13.11 -9.87
CA GLN A 97 4.15 -14.51 -9.97
C GLN A 97 4.45 -14.91 -11.42
N GLU A 98 3.61 -14.49 -12.37
CA GLU A 98 3.82 -14.74 -13.80
C GLU A 98 5.08 -14.03 -14.31
N ARG A 99 5.37 -12.81 -13.84
CA ARG A 99 6.62 -12.11 -14.19
C ARG A 99 7.85 -12.73 -13.53
N ILE A 100 7.76 -13.24 -12.31
CA ILE A 100 8.86 -14.00 -11.70
C ILE A 100 9.12 -15.27 -12.51
N ARG A 101 8.07 -15.99 -12.93
CA ARG A 101 8.21 -17.17 -13.80
C ARG A 101 8.79 -16.82 -15.17
N GLN A 102 8.34 -15.74 -15.81
CA GLN A 102 8.83 -15.29 -17.11
C GLN A 102 10.21 -14.62 -17.04
N GLY A 103 10.58 -14.04 -15.90
CA GLY A 103 11.89 -13.42 -15.65
C GLY A 103 13.01 -14.43 -15.47
N HIS A 104 12.71 -15.64 -14.98
CA HIS A 104 13.66 -16.77 -14.99
C HIS A 104 13.84 -17.39 -16.39
N SER A 105 12.98 -17.06 -17.35
CA SER A 105 13.02 -17.61 -18.72
C SER A 105 13.39 -16.58 -19.81
N ALA A 106 13.73 -15.34 -19.45
CA ALA A 106 13.94 -14.27 -20.43
C ALA A 106 15.30 -13.57 -20.28
N SER A 107 16.38 -14.36 -20.24
CA SER A 107 17.66 -13.94 -20.83
C SER A 107 17.64 -14.28 -22.33
N SER A 108 16.77 -13.62 -23.09
CA SER A 108 16.93 -13.44 -24.54
C SER A 108 15.79 -12.63 -25.13
N ARG A 109 16.17 -11.54 -25.81
CA ARG A 109 15.52 -10.94 -27.00
C ARG A 109 14.18 -10.20 -26.80
N THR A 110 14.33 -8.87 -26.73
CA THR A 110 13.60 -7.85 -27.51
C THR A 110 12.13 -8.12 -27.89
N ALA A 111 11.20 -7.31 -27.36
CA ALA A 111 10.03 -6.87 -28.15
C ALA A 111 9.31 -5.67 -27.52
N ARG A 112 9.34 -4.57 -28.26
CA ARG A 112 8.55 -3.35 -28.13
C ARG A 112 7.08 -3.66 -28.48
N ARG A 113 6.13 -3.45 -27.57
CA ARG A 113 4.72 -3.19 -27.95
C ARG A 113 3.99 -2.34 -26.91
N ARG A 114 3.69 -1.09 -27.31
CA ARG A 114 2.75 -0.21 -26.61
C ARG A 114 1.33 -0.77 -26.79
N ARG A 115 0.65 -1.09 -25.68
CA ARG A 115 -0.81 -1.06 -25.58
C ARG A 115 -1.20 -0.41 -24.24
N ARG A 116 -2.22 0.43 -24.34
CA ARG A 116 -2.72 1.35 -23.31
C ARG A 116 -3.32 0.55 -22.14
N HIS A 117 -2.78 0.73 -20.94
CA HIS A 117 -3.47 0.48 -19.67
C HIS A 117 -3.01 1.54 -18.68
N PHE A 118 -3.82 2.57 -18.57
CA PHE A 118 -3.60 3.75 -17.74
C PHE A 118 -4.12 3.44 -16.33
N SER A 119 -3.39 2.65 -15.54
CA SER A 119 -3.53 2.57 -14.07
C SER A 119 -2.41 1.72 -13.44
N LEU A 120 -2.08 0.57 -14.03
CA LEU A 120 -1.15 -0.42 -13.44
C LEU A 120 0.34 -0.13 -13.63
N ARG A 121 0.71 0.74 -14.59
CA ARG A 121 2.12 1.13 -14.77
C ARG A 121 2.65 2.04 -13.67
N LEU A 122 1.79 2.84 -13.01
CA LEU A 122 2.23 3.69 -11.90
C LEU A 122 2.43 2.89 -10.61
N ILE A 123 1.53 1.97 -10.29
CA ILE A 123 1.66 1.08 -9.12
C ILE A 123 2.94 0.23 -9.23
N MET A 124 3.22 -0.31 -10.41
CA MET A 124 4.45 -1.07 -10.66
C MET A 124 5.71 -0.21 -10.63
N ARG A 125 5.64 1.06 -11.07
CA ARG A 125 6.77 2.00 -11.03
C ARG A 125 7.09 2.46 -9.61
N TRP A 126 6.08 2.56 -8.74
CA TRP A 126 6.20 2.88 -7.31
C TRP A 126 6.86 1.73 -6.52
N ILE A 127 6.52 0.47 -6.82
CA ILE A 127 7.17 -0.70 -6.20
C ILE A 127 8.65 -0.79 -6.59
N THR A 128 9.00 -0.43 -7.82
CA THR A 128 10.41 -0.44 -8.27
C THR A 128 11.25 0.75 -7.79
N SER A 129 10.64 1.88 -7.42
CA SER A 129 11.39 3.05 -6.92
C SER A 129 11.67 3.02 -5.41
N LEU A 130 11.11 2.05 -4.68
CA LEU A 130 11.23 1.91 -3.22
C LEU A 130 12.08 0.69 -2.80
N ILE A 131 12.61 -0.05 -3.77
CA ILE A 131 13.59 -1.12 -3.54
C ILE A 131 14.95 -0.56 -3.96
N PRO A 132 15.93 -0.38 -3.06
CA PRO A 132 17.30 -0.15 -3.49
C PRO A 132 17.73 -1.36 -4.31
N THR A 133 18.14 -1.12 -5.56
CA THR A 133 18.82 -2.12 -6.39
C THR A 133 19.99 -2.68 -5.60
N ALA A 134 20.03 -4.00 -5.46
CA ALA A 134 21.06 -4.74 -4.73
C ALA A 134 22.43 -4.75 -5.45
N ASP A 135 22.81 -3.62 -6.06
CA ASP A 135 24.11 -3.40 -6.72
C ASP A 135 25.08 -2.57 -5.86
N ALA A 136 24.68 -2.12 -4.67
CA ALA A 136 25.53 -1.31 -3.78
C ALA A 136 26.27 -2.11 -2.67
N LEU A 137 26.28 -3.44 -2.72
CA LEU A 137 27.00 -4.29 -1.73
C LEU A 137 28.27 -4.97 -2.29
N CYS A 138 28.73 -4.59 -3.48
CA CYS A 138 30.00 -5.08 -4.04
C CYS A 138 30.92 -3.92 -4.43
N SER A 139 31.26 -3.04 -3.48
CA SER A 139 32.42 -2.16 -3.59
C SER A 139 32.83 -1.68 -2.20
N MET A 140 33.37 -2.60 -1.39
CA MET A 140 34.25 -2.36 -0.25
C MET A 140 34.78 -3.73 0.19
N LYS A 141 35.71 -4.24 -0.60
CA LYS A 141 36.81 -5.10 -0.14
C LYS A 141 38.08 -4.28 -0.26
#